data_AF-A0A347AN05-F1
#
_entry.id   AF-A0A347AN05-F1
#
_cell.length_a   1.000
_cell.length_b   1.000
_cell.length_c   1.000
_cell.angle_alpha   90.00
_cell.angle_beta   90.00
_cell.angle_gamma   90.00
#
_symmetry.space_group_name_H-M   'P 1'
#
loop_
_entity.id
_entity.type
_entity.pdbx_description
1 polymer ?
#
loop_
_entity_poly.entity_id
_entity_poly.type
_entity_poly.pdbx_seq_one_letter_code
_entity_poly.pdbx_strand_id
1 'polypeptide(L)'
;MEFVTMAIIGVILLVVGIFGVTILLKLGKIALSVLVHMVLGWILLFIWNILPFFKIPINILTMLVAGFGGIIGVGVLVLAKALGLY
;
A
#
# COMPACT_ATOMS: atom_id res chain seq x y z
N MET A 1 32.50 -26.77 29.11
CA MET A 1 32.76 -25.94 27.90
C MET A 1 31.66 -26.09 26.86
N GLU A 2 31.15 -27.30 26.59
CA GLU A 2 30.13 -27.54 25.53
C GLU A 2 28.73 -27.00 25.87
N PHE A 3 28.27 -27.17 27.12
CA PHE A 3 26.93 -26.71 27.54
C PHE A 3 26.78 -25.18 27.50
N VAL A 4 27.82 -24.45 27.93
CA VAL A 4 27.85 -22.97 27.89
C VAL A 4 27.83 -22.47 26.44
N THR A 5 28.57 -23.14 25.54
CA THR A 5 28.61 -22.78 24.12
C THR A 5 27.26 -22.99 23.44
N MET A 6 26.58 -24.11 23.72
CA MET A 6 25.23 -24.36 23.22
C MET A 6 24.21 -23.33 23.74
N ALA A 7 24.30 -22.94 25.01
CA ALA A 7 23.43 -21.92 25.59
C ALA A 7 23.64 -20.55 24.92
N ILE A 8 24.89 -20.14 24.67
CA ILE A 8 25.21 -18.89 23.98
C ILE A 8 24.65 -18.89 22.55
N ILE A 9 24.85 -19.97 21.80
CA ILE A 9 24.32 -20.10 20.43
C ILE A 9 22.78 -20.04 20.43
N GLY A 10 22.13 -20.72 21.38
CA GLY A 10 20.68 -20.70 21.53
C GLY A 10 20.13 -19.29 21.80
N VAL A 11 20.78 -18.51 22.65
CA VAL A 11 20.41 -17.11 22.93
C VAL A 11 20.60 -16.23 21.70
N ILE A 12 21.71 -16.38 20.97
CA ILE A 12 21.97 -15.61 19.74
C ILE A 12 20.89 -15.91 18.69
N LEU A 13 20.55 -17.19 18.48
CA LEU A 13 19.50 -17.59 17.54
C LEU A 13 18.13 -17.04 17.94
N LEU A 14 17.79 -17.05 19.23
CA LEU A 14 16.56 -16.44 19.74
C LEU A 14 16.50 -14.95 19.45
N VAL A 15 17.58 -14.22 19.73
CA VAL A 15 17.65 -12.77 19.49
C VAL A 15 17.52 -12.45 18.02
N VAL A 16 18.25 -13.16 17.15
CA VAL A 16 18.19 -12.99 15.69
C VAL A 16 16.79 -13.34 15.16
N GLY A 17 16.18 -14.42 15.66
CA GLY A 17 14.83 -14.83 15.28
C GLY A 17 13.78 -13.77 15.64
N ILE A 18 13.80 -13.26 16.87
CA ILE A 18 12.88 -12.20 17.31
C ILE A 18 13.08 -10.92 16.48
N PHE A 19 14.34 -10.55 16.19
CA PHE A 19 14.66 -9.37 15.40
C PHE A 19 14.17 -9.52 13.95
N GLY A 20 14.36 -10.70 13.35
CA GLY A 20 13.86 -11.00 12.01
C GLY A 20 12.35 -10.89 11.92
N VAL A 21 11.61 -11.53 12.84
CA VAL A 21 10.14 -11.48 12.88
C VAL A 21 9.63 -10.06 13.09
N THR A 22 10.25 -9.27 13.98
CA THR A 22 9.82 -7.89 14.22
C THR A 22 10.01 -6.99 13.00
N ILE A 23 11.08 -7.18 12.23
CA ILE A 23 11.28 -6.46 10.95
C ILE A 23 10.21 -6.86 9.94
N LEU A 24 9.98 -8.16 9.74
CA LEU A 24 8.95 -8.69 8.84
C LEU A 24 7.56 -8.13 9.16
N LEU A 25 7.19 -8.07 10.45
CA LEU A 25 5.92 -7.51 10.88
C LEU A 25 5.81 -6.00 10.62
N LYS A 26 6.90 -5.23 10.76
CA LYS A 26 6.91 -3.80 10.43
C LYS A 26 6.71 -3.57 8.93
N LEU A 27 7.41 -4.33 8.09
CA LEU A 27 7.25 -4.27 6.63
C LEU A 27 5.84 -4.68 6.20
N GLY A 28 5.30 -5.75 6.79
CA GLY A 28 3.93 -6.20 6.51
C GLY A 28 2.88 -5.14 6.85
N LYS A 29 3.04 -4.41 7.96
CA LYS A 29 2.14 -3.30 8.32
C LYS A 29 2.17 -2.16 7.30
N ILE A 30 3.36 -1.82 6.79
CA ILE A 30 3.49 -0.78 5.74
C ILE A 30 2.81 -1.24 4.46
N ALA A 31 3.08 -2.46 4.00
CA ALA A 31 2.44 -3.02 2.80
C ALA A 31 0.91 -3.07 2.94
N LEU A 32 0.40 -3.48 4.11
CA LEU A 32 -1.02 -3.49 4.39
C LEU A 32 -1.62 -2.08 4.36
N SER A 33 -0.93 -1.09 4.93
CA SER A 33 -1.36 0.31 4.92
C SER A 33 -1.46 0.88 3.50
N VAL A 34 -0.50 0.55 2.64
CA VAL A 34 -0.50 0.92 1.22
C VAL A 34 -1.65 0.25 0.48
N LEU A 35 -1.89 -1.05 0.71
CA LEU A 35 -3.02 -1.76 0.09
C LEU A 35 -4.36 -1.13 0.46
N VAL A 36 -4.56 -0.73 1.71
CA VAL A 36 -5.78 -0.03 2.14
C VAL A 36 -5.94 1.31 1.41
N HIS A 37 -4.85 2.09 1.29
CA HIS A 37 -4.87 3.33 0.51
C HIS A 37 -5.21 3.09 -0.97
N MET A 38 -4.65 2.04 -1.56
CA MET A 38 -4.93 1.66 -2.95
C MET A 38 -6.39 1.31 -3.18
N VAL A 39 -6.96 0.48 -2.30
CA VAL A 39 -8.36 0.10 -2.39
C VAL A 39 -9.28 1.32 -2.19
N LEU A 40 -8.97 2.21 -1.24
CA LEU A 40 -9.73 3.45 -1.05
C LEU A 40 -9.71 4.34 -2.29
N GLY A 41 -8.54 4.50 -2.92
CA GLY A 41 -8.41 5.24 -4.16
C GLY A 41 -9.24 4.67 -5.31
N TRP A 42 -9.27 3.34 -5.44
CA TRP A 42 -10.12 2.67 -6.43
C TRP A 42 -11.61 2.84 -6.15
N ILE A 43 -12.02 2.71 -4.88
CA ILE A 43 -13.40 2.93 -4.47
C ILE A 43 -13.82 4.36 -4.80
N LEU A 44 -12.98 5.36 -4.51
CA LEU A 44 -13.26 6.76 -4.81
C LEU A 44 -13.36 7.03 -6.32
N LEU A 45 -12.48 6.43 -7.12
CA LEU A 45 -12.55 6.53 -8.58
C LEU A 45 -13.86 5.95 -9.10
N PHE A 46 -14.30 4.81 -8.54
CA PHE A 46 -15.56 4.19 -8.88
C PHE A 46 -16.77 5.06 -8.49
N ILE A 47 -16.79 5.59 -7.27
CA ILE A 47 -17.84 6.52 -6.80
C ILE A 47 -17.93 7.72 -7.72
N TRP A 48 -16.80 8.31 -8.10
CA TRP A 48 -16.78 9.47 -8.98
C TRP A 48 -17.30 9.16 -10.39
N ASN A 49 -17.03 7.95 -10.88
CA ASN A 49 -17.49 7.49 -12.19
C ASN A 49 -18.99 7.15 -12.23
N ILE A 50 -19.67 7.03 -11.07
CA ILE A 50 -21.14 6.94 -10.99
C ILE A 50 -21.77 8.30 -11.29
N LEU A 51 -21.09 9.41 -10.97
CA LEU A 51 -21.58 10.74 -11.27
C LEU A 51 -21.60 10.98 -12.79
N PRO A 52 -22.68 11.55 -13.34
CA PRO A 52 -22.83 11.70 -14.80
C PRO A 52 -21.85 12.72 -15.41
N PHE A 53 -21.26 13.60 -14.60
CA PHE A 53 -20.43 14.71 -15.08
C PHE A 53 -18.95 14.33 -15.30
N PHE A 54 -18.45 13.29 -14.64
CA PHE A 54 -17.03 12.94 -14.63
C PHE A 54 -16.81 11.46 -14.90
N LYS A 55 -17.03 11.07 -16.16
CA LYS A 55 -16.71 9.73 -16.64
C LYS A 55 -15.20 9.62 -16.84
N ILE A 56 -14.50 9.03 -15.87
CA ILE A 56 -13.06 8.77 -15.96
C ILE A 56 -12.88 7.37 -16.56
N PRO A 57 -12.09 7.21 -17.63
CA PRO A 57 -11.85 5.90 -18.22
C PRO A 57 -11.16 4.98 -17.21
N ILE A 58 -11.72 3.79 -16.96
CA ILE A 58 -11.11 2.80 -16.07
C ILE A 58 -10.12 1.97 -16.88
N ASN A 59 -8.86 2.41 -16.86
CA ASN A 59 -7.74 1.73 -17.47
C ASN A 59 -6.64 1.51 -16.40
N ILE A 60 -5.59 0.78 -16.76
CA ILE A 60 -4.51 0.46 -15.83
C ILE A 60 -3.83 1.73 -15.30
N LEU A 61 -3.67 2.78 -16.11
CA LEU A 61 -3.05 4.03 -15.67
C LEU A 61 -3.91 4.76 -14.64
N THR A 62 -5.23 4.90 -14.88
CA THR A 62 -6.14 5.59 -13.96
C THR A 62 -6.32 4.80 -12.67
N MET A 63 -6.35 3.47 -12.73
CA MET A 63 -6.33 2.63 -11.54
C MET A 63 -5.01 2.73 -10.76
N LEU A 64 -3.86 2.82 -11.43
CA LEU A 64 -2.58 3.02 -10.74
C LEU A 64 -2.50 4.40 -10.08
N VAL A 65 -2.89 5.45 -10.78
CA VAL A 65 -2.88 6.83 -10.25
C VAL A 65 -3.87 6.96 -9.08
N ALA A 66 -5.07 6.40 -9.19
CA ALA A 66 -6.03 6.39 -8.09
C ALA A 66 -5.59 5.50 -6.94
N GLY A 67 -5.03 4.32 -7.22
CA GLY A 67 -4.56 3.40 -6.20
C GLY A 67 -3.40 4.00 -5.41
N PHE A 68 -2.30 4.34 -6.08
CA PHE A 68 -1.12 4.88 -5.38
C PHE A 68 -1.32 6.31 -4.86
N GLY A 69 -2.12 7.12 -5.56
CA GLY A 69 -2.41 8.50 -5.14
C GLY A 69 -3.58 8.64 -4.16
N GLY A 70 -4.35 7.57 -3.92
CA GLY A 70 -5.54 7.59 -3.05
C GLY A 70 -6.52 8.70 -3.44
N ILE A 71 -7.01 9.44 -2.43
CA ILE A 71 -7.92 10.58 -2.61
C ILE A 71 -7.32 11.64 -3.53
N ILE A 72 -6.03 11.95 -3.35
CA ILE A 72 -5.35 13.00 -4.13
C ILE A 72 -5.19 12.55 -5.59
N GLY A 73 -4.83 11.29 -5.81
CA GLY A 73 -4.73 10.70 -7.14
C GLY A 73 -6.04 10.77 -7.90
N VAL A 74 -7.16 10.43 -7.25
CA VAL A 74 -8.49 10.61 -7.83
C VAL A 74 -8.76 12.09 -8.11
N GLY A 75 -8.49 12.99 -7.16
CA GLY A 75 -8.64 14.43 -7.36
C GLY A 75 -7.87 14.98 -8.57
N VAL A 76 -6.64 14.51 -8.79
CA VAL A 76 -5.85 14.87 -9.98
C VAL A 76 -6.52 14.37 -11.27
N LEU A 77 -7.05 13.13 -11.28
CA LEU A 77 -7.77 12.60 -12.43
C LEU A 77 -9.06 13.38 -12.71
N VAL A 78 -9.78 13.80 -11.66
CA VAL A 78 -10.95 14.67 -11.79
C VAL A 78 -10.59 16.03 -12.38
N LEU A 79 -9.53 16.67 -11.85
CA LEU A 79 -9.07 17.97 -12.34
C LEU A 79 -8.61 17.89 -13.79
N ALA A 80 -7.84 16.88 -14.14
CA ALA A 80 -7.35 16.73 -15.50
C ALA A 80 -8.48 16.40 -16.51
N LYS A 81 -9.54 15.70 -16.06
CA LYS A 81 -10.78 15.58 -16.83
C LYS A 81 -11.49 16.94 -16.99
N ALA A 82 -11.55 17.74 -15.93
CA ALA A 82 -12.13 19.09 -15.96
C ALA A 82 -11.35 20.04 -16.89
N LEU A 83 -10.04 19.85 -17.02
CA LEU A 83 -9.16 20.60 -17.94
C LEU A 83 -9.24 20.08 -19.39
N GLY A 84 -10.01 19.03 -19.67
CA GLY A 84 -10.20 18.49 -21.02
C GLY A 84 -9.00 17.71 -21.56
N LEU A 85 -8.09 17.24 -20.70
CA LEU A 85 -6.90 16.47 -21.13
C LEU A 85 -7.25 15.06 -21.64
N TYR A 86 -8.47 14.57 -21.33
CA TYR A 86 -9.00 13.26 -21.72
C TYR A 86 -10.52 13.24 -21.55
#